data_AF-A0A851X4N0-F1
#
_entry.id   AF-A0A851X4N0-F1
#
_cell.length_a   1.000
_cell.length_b   1.000
_cell.length_c   1.000
_cell.angle_alpha   90.00
_cell.angle_beta   90.00
_cell.angle_gamma   90.00
#
_symmetry.space_group_name_H-M   'P 1'
#
loop_
_entity.id
_entity.type
_entity.pdbx_description
1 polymer ?
#
loop_
_entity_poly.entity_id
_entity_poly.type
_entity_poly.pdbx_seq_one_letter_code
_entity_poly.pdbx_strand_id
1 'polypeptide(L)'
;ADIISTVEFNYTGDLLATGDKGGRVVIFQREQETKSRPLSRGEYNVYSTFQSHEPEFDYLKSLEIEEKINKIRWLPQQNAAHFLLSTNDKTIKLWKISERDKRAEGYNLKDEDGRLREPFRVTELRVPTLKPMDLMVEASPRRTFANAHTYHINSISVNSDYATYLSADDLRINLWHLEVTNRSFSILLCPLHSGCSSAACSWRWFHVELCVLSAVFEEPEDPSSRSFFSEIISSISDVKFSHNGRYMMTRDYLSVKVWDLNMEKRPVETYQVHEYLRSKLCSLYENDCIFDKFECCWNSPDSTIMTGSYNNFFRTFERNTHRDVTLEASRESSKPRAILKPRKVCTTGKRKKDEITVDSLDFNKKILHTAWHPSENIIAVAATNNLYLFQEKIN
;
A
#
# COMPACT_ATOMS: atom_id res chain seq x y z
N ALA A 1 -11.67 -4.16 -16.03
CA ALA A 1 -11.55 -4.07 -14.56
C ALA A 1 -10.07 -4.03 -14.27
N ASP A 2 -9.60 -2.91 -13.74
CA ASP A 2 -8.18 -2.62 -13.68
C ASP A 2 -7.53 -3.31 -12.48
N ILE A 3 -6.24 -3.60 -12.62
CA ILE A 3 -5.47 -4.36 -11.63
C ILE A 3 -5.17 -3.44 -10.45
N ILE A 4 -5.43 -3.91 -9.22
CA ILE A 4 -5.11 -3.19 -7.99
C ILE A 4 -3.59 -3.19 -7.79
N SER A 5 -3.02 -2.00 -7.55
CA SER A 5 -1.58 -1.77 -7.46
C SER A 5 -1.11 -1.29 -6.07
N THR A 6 -2.03 -0.95 -5.17
CA THR A 6 -1.72 -0.61 -3.77
C THR A 6 -2.99 -0.69 -2.93
N VAL A 7 -2.83 -1.04 -1.65
CA VAL A 7 -3.92 -1.13 -0.67
C VAL A 7 -3.42 -0.57 0.66
N GLU A 8 -4.15 0.35 1.28
CA GLU A 8 -3.74 0.99 2.54
C GLU A 8 -4.95 1.38 3.40
N PHE A 9 -4.97 0.95 4.66
CA PHE A 9 -5.93 1.44 5.66
C PHE A 9 -5.54 2.84 6.16
N ASN A 10 -6.54 3.64 6.54
CA ASN A 10 -6.29 4.84 7.31
C ASN A 10 -5.88 4.49 8.76
N TYR A 11 -5.43 5.49 9.52
CA TYR A 11 -4.97 5.29 10.90
C TYR A 11 -6.04 4.74 11.85
N THR A 12 -7.34 5.02 11.61
CA THR A 12 -8.44 4.49 12.44
C THR A 12 -8.86 3.08 12.02
N GLY A 13 -8.62 2.72 10.76
CA GLY A 13 -9.09 1.50 10.11
C GLY A 13 -10.51 1.60 9.52
N ASP A 14 -11.22 2.70 9.73
CA ASP A 14 -12.58 2.91 9.19
C ASP A 14 -12.60 3.08 7.67
N LEU A 15 -11.50 3.58 7.10
CA LEU A 15 -11.35 3.78 5.67
C LEU A 15 -10.25 2.87 5.11
N LEU A 16 -10.54 2.28 3.95
CA LEU A 16 -9.60 1.50 3.17
C LEU A 16 -9.47 2.12 1.79
N ALA A 17 -8.26 2.49 1.37
CA ALA A 17 -8.00 2.99 0.03
C ALA A 17 -7.33 1.91 -0.83
N THR A 18 -7.75 1.82 -2.09
CA THR A 18 -7.08 1.05 -3.13
C THR A 18 -6.74 1.94 -4.31
N GLY A 19 -5.54 1.77 -4.86
CA GLY A 19 -5.14 2.35 -6.15
C GLY A 19 -5.10 1.27 -7.22
N ASP A 20 -5.40 1.64 -8.46
CA ASP A 20 -5.31 0.74 -9.60
C ASP A 20 -4.27 1.19 -10.65
N LYS A 21 -4.01 0.30 -11.61
CA LYS A 21 -3.14 0.57 -12.75
C LYS A 21 -3.69 1.67 -13.68
N GLY A 22 -5.00 1.90 -13.67
CA GLY A 22 -5.68 2.94 -14.44
C GLY A 22 -5.73 4.31 -13.73
N GLY A 23 -4.93 4.51 -12.68
CA GLY A 23 -4.79 5.81 -12.01
C GLY A 23 -5.96 6.23 -11.14
N ARG A 24 -6.92 5.35 -10.87
CA ARG A 24 -8.06 5.61 -9.99
C ARG A 24 -7.73 5.25 -8.56
N VAL A 25 -8.35 5.99 -7.65
CA VAL A 25 -8.37 5.69 -6.22
C VAL A 25 -9.81 5.41 -5.81
N VAL A 26 -10.02 4.26 -5.17
CA VAL A 26 -11.30 3.88 -4.58
C VAL A 26 -11.12 3.82 -3.07
N ILE A 27 -11.97 4.55 -2.35
CA ILE A 27 -12.01 4.55 -0.90
C ILE A 27 -13.26 3.78 -0.49
N PHE A 28 -13.08 2.85 0.43
CA PHE A 28 -14.15 2.11 1.08
C PHE A 28 -14.28 2.58 2.52
N GLN A 29 -15.52 2.77 2.99
CA GLN A 29 -15.82 3.08 4.39
C GLN A 29 -16.51 1.88 5.02
N ARG A 30 -16.07 1.55 6.23
CA ARG A 30 -16.70 0.53 7.07
C ARG A 30 -18.06 1.03 7.55
N GLU A 31 -19.09 0.22 7.36
CA GLU A 31 -20.40 0.50 7.92
C GLU A 31 -20.34 0.51 9.45
N GLN A 32 -20.90 1.55 10.07
CA GLN A 32 -20.94 1.66 11.54
C GLN A 32 -21.92 0.63 12.12
N GLU A 33 -21.59 0.08 13.29
CA GLU A 33 -22.48 -0.85 14.00
C GLU A 33 -23.81 -0.16 14.35
N THR A 34 -24.88 -0.59 13.69
CA THR A 34 -26.23 -0.19 14.09
C THR A 34 -26.67 -1.03 15.28
N LYS A 35 -27.48 -0.45 16.18
CA LYS A 35 -28.05 -1.11 17.37
C LYS A 35 -28.78 -2.44 17.08
N SER A 36 -29.06 -2.75 15.81
CA SER A 36 -29.74 -3.97 15.36
C SER A 36 -28.82 -5.18 15.16
N ARG A 37 -27.50 -5.00 15.02
CA ARG A 37 -26.52 -6.10 14.77
C ARG A 37 -25.17 -5.87 15.48
N PRO A 38 -25.11 -5.99 16.82
CA PRO A 38 -23.91 -5.73 17.64
C PRO A 38 -22.76 -6.77 17.49
N LEU A 39 -22.86 -7.71 16.54
CA LEU A 39 -21.89 -8.80 16.34
C LEU A 39 -21.37 -8.87 14.89
N SER A 40 -21.82 -7.97 14.01
CA SER A 40 -21.35 -7.94 12.62
C SER A 40 -20.35 -6.81 12.50
N ARG A 41 -19.05 -7.14 12.44
CA ARG A 41 -18.04 -6.19 11.93
C ARG A 41 -18.54 -5.69 10.57
N GLY A 42 -18.74 -4.38 10.46
CA GLY A 42 -19.38 -3.75 9.30
C GLY A 42 -18.67 -4.09 7.99
N GLU A 43 -19.46 -4.19 6.91
CA GLU A 43 -18.90 -4.39 5.57
C GLU A 43 -18.28 -3.08 5.07
N TYR A 44 -17.23 -3.18 4.25
CA TYR A 44 -16.59 -2.02 3.63
C TYR A 44 -17.30 -1.71 2.31
N ASN A 45 -18.01 -0.59 2.26
CA ASN A 45 -18.75 -0.14 1.10
C ASN A 45 -18.01 1.00 0.40
N VAL A 46 -18.23 1.15 -0.92
CA VAL A 46 -17.61 2.24 -1.70
C VAL A 46 -18.08 3.58 -1.13
N TYR A 47 -17.12 4.38 -0.69
CA TYR A 47 -17.33 5.69 -0.09
C TYR A 47 -17.01 6.82 -1.07
N SER A 48 -15.92 6.69 -1.82
CA SER A 48 -15.55 7.66 -2.85
C SER A 48 -14.70 6.99 -3.93
N THR A 49 -14.89 7.43 -5.17
CA THR A 49 -14.07 7.02 -6.31
C THR A 49 -13.68 8.26 -7.09
N PHE A 50 -12.40 8.42 -7.39
CA PHE A 50 -11.91 9.54 -8.19
C PHE A 50 -10.70 9.16 -9.04
N GLN A 51 -10.53 9.86 -10.16
CA GLN A 51 -9.34 9.74 -11.00
C GLN A 51 -8.20 10.53 -10.35
N SER A 52 -7.15 9.84 -9.91
CA SER A 52 -6.02 10.50 -9.25
C SER A 52 -4.96 10.95 -10.25
N HIS A 53 -4.57 10.08 -11.17
CA HIS A 53 -3.56 10.37 -12.19
C HIS A 53 -4.10 10.02 -13.56
N GLU A 54 -3.66 10.77 -14.56
CA GLU A 54 -3.96 10.53 -15.98
C GLU A 54 -2.63 10.28 -16.69
N PRO A 55 -2.64 9.60 -17.85
CA PRO A 55 -1.42 9.36 -18.59
C PRO A 55 -0.85 10.69 -19.06
N GLU A 56 0.43 10.90 -18.77
CA GLU A 56 1.18 12.09 -19.16
C GLU A 56 2.33 11.70 -20.07
N PHE A 57 2.77 12.60 -20.95
CA PHE A 57 3.93 12.35 -21.82
C PHE A 57 4.96 13.46 -21.66
N ASP A 58 6.17 13.08 -21.25
CA ASP A 58 7.31 13.98 -21.23
C ASP A 58 7.94 14.02 -22.62
N TYR A 59 7.59 15.05 -23.41
CA TYR A 59 8.13 15.24 -24.76
C TYR A 59 9.64 15.46 -24.80
N LEU A 60 10.24 16.03 -23.76
CA LEU A 60 11.67 16.32 -23.72
C LEU A 60 12.47 15.04 -23.54
N LYS A 61 11.94 14.11 -22.75
CA LYS A 61 12.57 12.79 -22.51
C LYS A 61 12.01 11.69 -23.40
N SER A 62 10.98 11.99 -24.19
CA SER A 62 10.21 11.00 -24.97
C SER A 62 9.78 9.82 -24.09
N LEU A 63 9.26 10.13 -22.90
CA LEU A 63 8.89 9.15 -21.89
C LEU A 63 7.40 9.25 -21.57
N GLU A 64 6.68 8.15 -21.73
CA GLU A 64 5.31 8.01 -21.24
C GLU A 64 5.32 7.82 -19.72
N ILE A 65 4.52 8.60 -19.03
CA ILE A 65 4.32 8.53 -17.59
C ILE A 65 3.00 7.79 -17.37
N GLU A 66 3.11 6.56 -16.85
CA GLU A 66 1.93 5.77 -16.51
C GLU A 66 1.08 6.47 -15.44
N GLU A 67 -0.23 6.36 -15.59
CA GLU A 67 -1.22 6.77 -14.59
C GLU A 67 -1.25 5.86 -13.35
N LYS A 68 -0.61 4.69 -13.41
CA LYS A 68 -0.58 3.68 -12.35
C LYS A 68 -0.28 4.28 -10.98
N ILE A 69 -1.12 3.97 -9.98
CA ILE A 69 -0.88 4.37 -8.61
C ILE A 69 0.15 3.43 -7.97
N ASN A 70 1.32 3.92 -7.62
CA ASN A 70 2.38 3.10 -7.02
C ASN A 70 2.19 2.90 -5.52
N LYS A 71 1.79 3.97 -4.80
CA LYS A 71 1.57 3.96 -3.36
C LYS A 71 0.49 4.97 -2.97
N ILE A 72 -0.23 4.65 -1.90
CA ILE A 72 -1.13 5.56 -1.19
C ILE A 72 -0.69 5.62 0.27
N ARG A 73 -0.65 6.81 0.85
CA ARG A 73 -0.44 7.01 2.29
C ARG A 73 -1.43 8.00 2.83
N TRP A 74 -2.13 7.62 3.89
CA TRP A 74 -3.02 8.53 4.60
C TRP A 74 -2.22 9.55 5.40
N LEU A 75 -2.74 10.76 5.53
CA LEU A 75 -2.28 11.70 6.54
C LEU A 75 -3.12 11.55 7.82
N PRO A 76 -2.53 11.76 8.99
CA PRO A 76 -3.27 11.76 10.25
C PRO A 76 -4.39 12.80 10.23
N GLN A 77 -5.57 12.42 10.73
CA GLN A 77 -6.75 13.26 10.65
C GLN A 77 -6.62 14.46 11.59
N GLN A 78 -6.64 15.67 11.02
CA GLN A 78 -6.59 16.94 11.79
C GLN A 78 -7.96 17.64 11.87
N ASN A 79 -8.85 17.36 10.92
CA ASN A 79 -10.17 17.98 10.84
C ASN A 79 -11.19 16.95 10.33
N ALA A 80 -12.43 17.39 10.09
CA ALA A 80 -13.48 16.52 9.58
C ALA A 80 -13.19 15.94 8.19
N ALA A 81 -12.26 16.54 7.43
CA ALA A 81 -11.83 16.01 6.14
C ALA A 81 -10.65 15.04 6.33
N HIS A 82 -10.65 14.01 5.49
CA HIS A 82 -9.54 13.09 5.38
C HIS A 82 -8.57 13.56 4.29
N PHE A 83 -7.29 13.24 4.47
CA PHE A 83 -6.26 13.56 3.50
C PHE A 83 -5.43 12.33 3.18
N LEU A 84 -5.09 12.16 1.92
CA LEU A 84 -4.18 11.10 1.47
C LEU A 84 -3.23 11.63 0.41
N LEU A 85 -2.04 11.06 0.39
CA LEU A 85 -1.06 11.20 -0.68
C LEU A 85 -1.21 10.00 -1.61
N SER A 86 -1.30 10.26 -2.91
CA SER A 86 -1.18 9.25 -3.95
C SER A 86 0.02 9.60 -4.84
N THR A 87 0.73 8.59 -5.34
CA THR A 87 1.88 8.80 -6.24
C THR A 87 1.78 7.89 -7.45
N ASN A 88 2.17 8.40 -8.61
CA ASN A 88 2.60 7.61 -9.75
C ASN A 88 4.14 7.64 -9.84
N ASP A 89 4.70 7.37 -11.01
CA ASP A 89 6.14 7.31 -11.23
C ASP A 89 6.87 8.65 -11.12
N LYS A 90 6.18 9.79 -11.26
CA LYS A 90 6.83 11.12 -11.37
C LYS A 90 6.20 12.20 -10.50
N THR A 91 4.94 12.02 -10.11
CA THR A 91 4.14 13.03 -9.45
C THR A 91 3.47 12.44 -8.20
N ILE A 92 3.35 13.29 -7.19
CA ILE A 92 2.66 13.00 -5.94
C ILE A 92 1.54 14.01 -5.81
N LYS A 93 0.33 13.55 -5.50
CA LYS A 93 -0.84 14.42 -5.31
C LYS A 93 -1.39 14.28 -3.89
N LEU A 94 -1.66 15.42 -3.26
CA LEU A 94 -2.36 15.50 -1.99
C LEU A 94 -3.85 15.70 -2.25
N TRP A 95 -4.64 14.71 -1.84
CA TRP A 95 -6.09 14.71 -1.97
C TRP A 95 -6.75 15.07 -0.64
N LYS A 96 -7.84 15.84 -0.74
CA LYS A 96 -8.76 16.10 0.37
C LYS A 96 -10.09 15.43 0.07
N ILE A 97 -10.54 14.61 0.99
CA ILE A 97 -11.82 13.93 0.96
C ILE A 97 -12.67 14.56 2.06
N SER A 98 -13.75 15.21 1.65
CA SER A 98 -14.67 15.88 2.58
C SER A 98 -16.11 15.49 2.31
N GLU A 99 -16.83 15.32 3.41
CA GLU A 99 -18.27 15.14 3.40
C GLU A 99 -18.97 16.50 3.37
N ARG A 100 -20.06 16.57 2.59
CA ARG A 100 -20.91 17.74 2.49
C ARG A 100 -22.38 17.32 2.60
N ASP A 101 -23.03 17.81 3.63
CA ASP A 101 -24.43 17.55 3.99
C ASP A 101 -25.33 18.78 3.81
N LYS A 102 -24.77 19.91 3.35
CA LYS A 102 -25.48 21.19 3.20
C LYS A 102 -25.17 21.87 1.86
N ARG A 103 -26.22 22.38 1.22
CA ARG A 103 -26.14 23.24 0.03
C ARG A 103 -26.67 24.64 0.32
N ALA A 104 -26.06 25.64 -0.31
CA ALA A 104 -26.54 27.01 -0.23
C ALA A 104 -27.63 27.24 -1.28
N GLU A 105 -28.78 27.76 -0.85
CA GLU A 105 -29.91 28.14 -1.70
C GLU A 105 -30.33 29.60 -1.44
N GLY A 106 -31.04 30.20 -2.40
CA GLY A 106 -31.54 31.57 -2.28
C GLY A 106 -30.57 32.64 -2.79
N TYR A 107 -29.92 32.39 -3.94
CA TYR A 107 -29.08 33.39 -4.61
C TYR A 107 -29.95 34.47 -5.27
N ASN A 108 -29.54 35.73 -5.17
CA ASN A 108 -30.32 36.86 -5.72
C ASN A 108 -30.47 36.84 -7.26
N LEU A 109 -29.50 36.25 -7.95
CA LEU A 109 -29.42 36.21 -9.40
C LEU A 109 -29.77 34.84 -9.99
N LYS A 110 -30.21 33.87 -9.17
CA LYS A 110 -30.67 32.56 -9.66
C LYS A 110 -32.04 32.25 -9.08
N ASP A 111 -33.02 31.98 -9.96
CA ASP A 111 -34.30 31.41 -9.58
C ASP A 111 -34.12 30.01 -8.95
N GLU A 112 -35.14 29.50 -8.23
CA GLU A 112 -35.10 28.14 -7.66
C GLU A 112 -34.92 27.05 -8.74
N ASP A 113 -35.28 27.33 -9.99
CA ASP A 113 -35.05 26.48 -11.16
C ASP A 113 -33.65 26.65 -11.80
N GLY A 114 -32.75 27.41 -11.16
CA GLY A 114 -31.37 27.64 -11.63
C GLY A 114 -31.22 28.65 -12.77
N ARG A 115 -32.31 29.28 -13.23
CA ARG A 115 -32.28 30.31 -14.28
C ARG A 115 -31.69 31.61 -13.75
N LEU A 116 -30.83 32.24 -14.56
CA LEU A 116 -30.24 33.54 -14.24
C LEU A 116 -31.33 34.63 -14.29
N ARG A 117 -31.51 35.35 -13.17
CA ARG A 117 -32.34 36.56 -13.10
C ARG A 117 -31.56 37.76 -13.61
N GLU A 118 -32.23 38.61 -14.38
CA GLU A 118 -31.65 39.86 -14.86
C GLU A 118 -31.36 40.82 -13.69
N PRO A 119 -30.17 41.47 -13.63
CA PRO A 119 -29.76 42.30 -12.49
C PRO A 119 -30.74 43.42 -12.14
N PHE A 120 -31.45 43.97 -13.12
CA PHE A 120 -32.39 45.08 -12.94
C PHE A 120 -33.71 44.69 -12.26
N ARG A 121 -33.99 43.39 -12.11
CA ARG A 121 -35.19 42.89 -11.42
C ARG A 121 -34.96 42.63 -9.93
N VAL A 122 -33.74 42.81 -9.43
CA VAL A 122 -33.40 42.59 -8.03
C VAL A 122 -33.74 43.85 -7.24
N THR A 123 -34.87 43.83 -6.54
CA THR A 123 -35.32 44.96 -5.70
C THR A 123 -34.70 44.94 -4.30
N GLU A 124 -34.28 43.76 -3.81
CA GLU A 124 -33.71 43.57 -2.48
C GLU A 124 -32.63 42.48 -2.50
N LEU A 125 -31.60 42.63 -1.66
CA LEU A 125 -30.52 41.65 -1.53
C LEU A 125 -30.79 40.70 -0.36
N ARG A 126 -30.76 39.39 -0.63
CA ARG A 126 -30.88 38.31 0.35
C ARG A 126 -29.57 37.56 0.50
N VAL A 127 -29.31 37.07 1.71
CA VAL A 127 -28.18 36.19 2.00
C VAL A 127 -28.63 34.74 1.77
N PRO A 128 -27.84 33.91 1.06
CA PRO A 128 -28.16 32.50 0.86
C PRO A 128 -28.27 31.75 2.20
N THR A 129 -29.20 30.80 2.27
CA THR A 129 -29.39 29.95 3.45
C THR A 129 -28.87 28.54 3.16
N LEU A 130 -28.30 27.89 4.19
CA LEU A 130 -27.82 26.52 4.09
C LEU A 130 -29.00 25.57 4.34
N LYS A 131 -29.42 24.83 3.33
CA LYS A 131 -30.40 23.75 3.47
C LYS A 131 -29.70 22.38 3.53
N PRO A 132 -30.23 21.43 4.32
CA PRO A 132 -29.72 20.07 4.34
C PRO A 132 -29.87 19.42 2.95
N MET A 133 -28.89 18.62 2.57
CA MET A 133 -28.87 17.80 1.36
C MET A 133 -28.40 16.39 1.70
N ASP A 134 -28.61 15.46 0.77
CA ASP A 134 -28.05 14.11 0.90
C ASP A 134 -26.53 14.18 1.00
N LEU A 135 -25.96 13.32 1.86
CA LEU A 135 -24.52 13.27 2.13
C LEU A 135 -23.77 13.03 0.82
N MET A 136 -22.96 13.99 0.43
CA MET A 136 -22.11 13.91 -0.75
C MET A 136 -20.65 13.91 -0.34
N VAL A 137 -19.89 12.94 -0.83
CA VAL A 137 -18.44 12.84 -0.60
C VAL A 137 -17.71 13.42 -1.80
N GLU A 138 -16.93 14.47 -1.58
CA GLU A 138 -16.14 15.13 -2.62
C GLU A 138 -14.66 14.90 -2.38
N ALA A 139 -13.96 14.38 -3.40
CA ALA A 139 -12.51 14.25 -3.42
C ALA A 139 -11.91 15.33 -4.32
N SER A 140 -11.04 16.18 -3.77
CA SER A 140 -10.42 17.30 -4.49
C SER A 140 -8.90 17.24 -4.38
N PRO A 141 -8.16 17.45 -5.49
CA PRO A 141 -6.71 17.56 -5.43
C PRO A 141 -6.36 18.92 -4.85
N ARG A 142 -5.68 18.94 -3.70
CA ARG A 142 -5.23 20.20 -3.09
C ARG A 142 -3.91 20.66 -3.64
N ARG A 143 -2.99 19.72 -3.87
CA ARG A 143 -1.60 20.01 -4.23
C ARG A 143 -1.05 18.90 -5.09
N THR A 144 -0.15 19.29 -6.01
CA THR A 144 0.62 18.39 -6.86
C THR A 144 2.09 18.72 -6.67
N PHE A 145 2.89 17.72 -6.32
CA PHE A 145 4.32 17.77 -6.17
C PHE A 145 4.94 17.02 -7.34
N ALA A 146 5.63 17.73 -8.21
CA ALA A 146 6.16 17.19 -9.47
C ALA A 146 7.61 17.63 -9.69
N ASN A 147 8.27 17.03 -10.69
CA ASN A 147 9.58 17.44 -11.21
C ASN A 147 10.76 17.38 -10.22
N ALA A 148 10.65 16.69 -9.09
CA ALA A 148 11.79 16.47 -8.19
C ALA A 148 12.52 15.14 -8.40
N HIS A 149 11.86 14.17 -9.04
CA HIS A 149 12.40 12.84 -9.25
C HIS A 149 12.84 12.65 -10.69
N THR A 150 14.05 12.10 -10.86
CA THR A 150 14.56 11.77 -12.19
C THR A 150 14.12 10.36 -12.60
N TYR A 151 14.05 9.44 -11.63
CA TYR A 151 13.65 8.03 -11.81
C TYR A 151 12.23 7.78 -11.32
N HIS A 152 11.78 6.52 -11.29
CA HIS A 152 10.42 6.17 -10.89
C HIS A 152 10.27 6.29 -9.37
N ILE A 153 9.27 7.03 -8.92
CA ILE A 153 8.95 7.13 -7.49
C ILE A 153 8.39 5.79 -7.05
N ASN A 154 9.11 5.10 -6.19
CA ASN A 154 8.71 3.80 -5.72
C ASN A 154 8.03 3.85 -4.35
N SER A 155 8.29 4.92 -3.58
CA SER A 155 7.81 5.00 -2.20
C SER A 155 7.55 6.42 -1.71
N ILE A 156 6.59 6.53 -0.79
CA ILE A 156 6.21 7.74 -0.06
C ILE A 156 6.00 7.40 1.41
N SER A 157 6.46 8.26 2.32
CA SER A 157 6.29 8.10 3.76
C SER A 157 6.04 9.45 4.42
N VAL A 158 5.02 9.51 5.28
CA VAL A 158 4.65 10.73 6.02
C VAL A 158 5.47 10.77 7.30
N ASN A 159 6.03 11.94 7.62
CA ASN A 159 6.80 12.12 8.85
C ASN A 159 5.86 12.37 10.04
N SER A 160 6.30 11.99 11.24
CA SER A 160 5.56 12.20 12.50
C SER A 160 5.39 13.68 12.89
N ASP A 161 6.04 14.62 12.20
CA ASP A 161 5.91 16.07 12.42
C ASP A 161 4.61 16.68 11.84
N TYR A 162 3.80 15.88 11.15
CA TYR A 162 2.56 16.28 10.48
C TYR A 162 2.69 17.41 9.44
N ALA A 163 3.92 17.76 9.06
CA ALA A 163 4.24 18.89 8.19
C ALA A 163 5.04 18.45 6.96
N THR A 164 5.86 17.41 7.11
CA THR A 164 6.75 16.92 6.05
C THR A 164 6.46 15.47 5.67
N TYR A 165 6.94 15.10 4.48
CA TYR A 165 6.92 13.74 4.01
C TYR A 165 8.14 13.48 3.11
N LEU A 166 8.51 12.21 2.98
CA LEU A 166 9.60 11.76 2.14
C LEU A 166 9.05 11.07 0.89
N SER A 167 9.76 11.23 -0.22
CA SER A 167 9.57 10.43 -1.43
C SER A 167 10.91 9.95 -1.95
N ALA A 168 10.93 8.74 -2.50
CA ALA A 168 12.15 8.17 -3.07
C ALA A 168 11.93 7.60 -4.45
N ASP A 169 12.98 7.77 -5.24
CA ASP A 169 13.20 7.05 -6.48
C ASP A 169 14.38 6.08 -6.34
N ASP A 170 14.80 5.45 -7.43
CA ASP A 170 15.87 4.46 -7.41
C ASP A 170 17.23 4.96 -6.90
N LEU A 171 17.48 6.28 -6.88
CA LEU A 171 18.80 6.86 -6.52
C LEU A 171 18.75 8.04 -5.54
N ARG A 172 17.57 8.60 -5.26
CA ARG A 172 17.40 9.82 -4.47
C ARG A 172 16.23 9.72 -3.51
N ILE A 173 16.43 10.35 -2.35
CA ILE A 173 15.38 10.61 -1.38
C ILE A 173 15.21 12.12 -1.24
N ASN A 174 13.96 12.57 -1.42
CA ASN A 174 13.57 13.97 -1.31
C ASN A 174 12.63 14.16 -0.13
N LEU A 175 12.87 15.22 0.65
CA LEU A 175 11.99 15.72 1.70
C LEU A 175 11.15 16.88 1.17
N TRP A 176 9.86 16.80 1.47
CA TRP A 176 8.87 17.79 1.07
C TRP A 176 8.16 18.34 2.29
N HIS A 177 7.71 19.57 2.18
CA HIS A 177 6.75 20.14 3.09
C HIS A 177 5.36 20.05 2.45
N LEU A 178 4.34 19.60 3.20
CA LEU A 178 2.97 19.42 2.71
C LEU A 178 2.38 20.71 2.14
N GLU A 179 2.89 21.87 2.57
CA GLU A 179 2.44 23.17 2.07
C GLU A 179 3.27 23.79 0.94
N VAL A 180 4.42 23.21 0.59
CA VAL A 180 5.35 23.78 -0.38
C VAL A 180 5.54 22.81 -1.53
N THR A 181 4.98 23.13 -2.70
CA THR A 181 5.01 22.25 -3.88
C THR A 181 6.16 22.52 -4.83
N ASN A 182 6.77 23.71 -4.76
CA ASN A 182 7.78 24.18 -5.70
C ASN A 182 9.22 23.87 -5.28
N ARG A 183 9.43 23.32 -4.09
CA ARG A 183 10.75 23.02 -3.53
C ARG A 183 10.72 21.73 -2.76
N SER A 184 11.75 20.91 -2.97
CA SER A 184 12.07 19.74 -2.17
C SER A 184 13.54 19.77 -1.80
N PHE A 185 13.88 19.16 -0.68
CA PHE A 185 15.27 19.02 -0.23
C PHE A 185 15.72 17.59 -0.50
N SER A 186 16.76 17.42 -1.32
CA SER A 186 17.35 16.10 -1.51
C SER A 186 18.23 15.77 -0.30
N ILE A 187 17.82 14.77 0.49
CA ILE A 187 18.52 14.38 1.72
C ILE A 187 19.65 13.39 1.40
N LEU A 188 19.47 12.54 0.39
CA LEU A 188 20.40 11.46 0.11
C LEU A 188 20.56 11.22 -1.39
N LEU A 189 21.81 11.22 -1.84
CA LEU A 189 22.27 10.74 -3.14
C LEU A 189 23.04 9.46 -2.87
N CYS A 190 22.50 8.29 -3.23
CA CYS A 190 23.25 7.05 -3.13
C CYS A 190 24.43 7.10 -4.13
N PRO A 191 25.70 7.14 -3.70
CA PRO A 191 26.80 7.01 -4.64
C PRO A 191 26.74 5.61 -5.24
N LEU A 192 26.67 5.50 -6.57
CA LEU A 192 26.85 4.23 -7.27
C LEU A 192 28.27 3.71 -6.95
N HIS A 193 28.41 2.87 -5.92
CA HIS A 193 29.56 1.99 -5.80
C HIS A 193 29.24 0.69 -6.55
N SER A 194 30.20 0.26 -7.36
CA SER A 194 30.11 -0.88 -8.28
C SER A 194 29.68 -2.16 -7.56
N GLY A 195 28.45 -2.60 -7.81
CA GLY A 195 27.93 -3.90 -7.34
C GLY A 195 26.60 -3.82 -6.57
N CYS A 196 26.09 -2.63 -6.24
CA CYS A 196 24.77 -2.51 -5.62
C CYS A 196 23.70 -2.20 -6.68
N SER A 197 22.75 -3.12 -6.88
CA SER A 197 21.56 -2.89 -7.69
C SER A 197 20.76 -1.71 -7.10
N SER A 198 20.35 -0.76 -7.96
CA SER A 198 19.73 0.53 -7.58
C SER A 198 18.57 0.41 -6.59
N ALA A 199 17.81 -0.69 -6.66
CA ALA A 199 16.73 -0.98 -5.72
C ALA A 199 17.26 -1.20 -4.29
N ALA A 200 18.29 -2.01 -4.09
CA ALA A 200 18.81 -2.35 -2.76
C ALA A 200 19.34 -1.12 -1.99
N CYS A 201 19.87 -0.11 -2.70
CA CYS A 201 20.31 1.15 -2.09
C CYS A 201 19.17 2.14 -1.80
N SER A 202 18.06 2.12 -2.54
CA SER A 202 16.94 3.05 -2.32
C SER A 202 16.04 2.60 -1.15
N TRP A 203 15.77 1.30 -1.04
CA TRP A 203 14.85 0.75 -0.04
C TRP A 203 15.44 0.60 1.35
N ARG A 204 16.75 0.35 1.47
CA ARG A 204 17.47 0.20 2.75
C ARG A 204 17.34 1.42 3.68
N TRP A 205 16.90 2.57 3.16
CA TRP A 205 16.89 3.85 3.86
C TRP A 205 15.50 4.51 3.93
N PHE A 206 14.48 3.95 3.27
CA PHE A 206 13.22 4.66 3.02
C PHE A 206 12.27 4.74 4.22
N HIS A 207 12.24 3.69 5.03
CA HIS A 207 11.68 3.72 6.37
C HIS A 207 12.88 3.81 7.32
N VAL A 208 13.58 4.95 7.32
CA VAL A 208 14.42 5.37 8.43
C VAL A 208 13.92 6.77 8.75
N GLU A 209 12.89 6.87 9.59
CA GLU A 209 12.66 8.13 10.28
C GLU A 209 13.92 8.40 11.10
N LEU A 210 14.82 9.21 10.57
CA LEU A 210 15.93 9.91 11.24
C LEU A 210 16.91 9.12 12.15
N CYS A 211 16.72 7.84 12.44
CA CYS A 211 17.40 7.17 13.57
C CYS A 211 18.69 6.44 13.18
N VAL A 212 19.08 6.47 11.90
CA VAL A 212 20.27 5.74 11.45
C VAL A 212 21.16 6.63 10.58
N LEU A 213 21.66 7.72 11.15
CA LEU A 213 22.73 8.51 10.56
C LEU A 213 24.08 7.76 10.48
N SER A 214 24.15 6.43 10.74
CA SER A 214 25.41 5.66 10.59
C SER A 214 25.34 4.12 10.61
N ALA A 215 24.27 3.48 11.08
CA ALA A 215 24.25 2.01 11.24
C ALA A 215 23.86 1.28 9.94
N VAL A 216 24.63 0.25 9.58
CA VAL A 216 24.40 -0.58 8.40
C VAL A 216 23.93 -1.96 8.88
N PHE A 217 22.69 -2.32 8.56
CA PHE A 217 22.16 -3.65 8.84
C PHE A 217 22.58 -4.61 7.72
N GLU A 218 23.50 -5.51 8.06
CA GLU A 218 24.06 -6.47 7.12
C GLU A 218 24.24 -7.82 7.79
N GLU A 219 23.74 -8.86 7.12
CA GLU A 219 23.98 -10.24 7.49
C GLU A 219 25.15 -10.75 6.65
N PRO A 220 26.26 -11.20 7.26
CA PRO A 220 27.38 -11.74 6.51
C PRO A 220 26.96 -13.05 5.81
N GLU A 221 26.93 -13.04 4.47
CA GLU A 221 26.72 -14.26 3.69
C GLU A 221 28.01 -15.08 3.58
N ASP A 222 27.89 -16.40 3.78
CA ASP A 222 28.99 -17.32 3.54
C ASP A 222 29.32 -17.34 2.02
N PRO A 223 30.57 -17.02 1.61
CA PRO A 223 30.98 -17.05 0.21
C PRO A 223 30.71 -18.38 -0.50
N SER A 224 30.68 -19.50 0.25
CA SER A 224 30.39 -20.83 -0.31
C SER A 224 28.92 -21.04 -0.70
N SER A 225 28.01 -20.25 -0.12
CA SER A 225 26.57 -20.28 -0.38
C SER A 225 26.13 -19.28 -1.47
N ARG A 226 27.06 -18.44 -1.93
CA ARG A 226 26.81 -17.39 -2.91
C ARG A 226 26.65 -18.00 -4.30
N SER A 227 25.46 -17.86 -4.85
CA SER A 227 25.13 -18.20 -6.23
C SER A 227 24.90 -16.93 -7.05
N PHE A 228 24.87 -17.03 -8.38
CA PHE A 228 24.45 -15.92 -9.25
C PHE A 228 23.11 -15.32 -8.80
N PHE A 229 22.16 -16.17 -8.39
CA PHE A 229 20.84 -15.72 -7.96
C PHE A 229 20.83 -15.08 -6.57
N SER A 230 21.88 -15.24 -5.75
CA SER A 230 21.92 -14.73 -4.38
C SER A 230 21.73 -13.21 -4.34
N GLU A 231 22.40 -12.48 -5.24
CA GLU A 231 22.26 -11.02 -5.31
C GLU A 231 20.85 -10.60 -5.71
N ILE A 232 20.23 -11.31 -6.64
CA ILE A 232 18.87 -11.02 -7.13
C ILE A 232 17.85 -11.26 -6.03
N ILE A 233 17.88 -12.43 -5.38
CA ILE A 233 16.91 -12.79 -4.35
C ILE A 233 17.15 -12.06 -3.02
N SER A 234 18.36 -11.57 -2.77
CA SER A 234 18.70 -10.73 -1.60
C SER A 234 18.17 -9.29 -1.71
N SER A 235 17.71 -8.89 -2.90
CA SER A 235 17.10 -7.58 -3.09
C SER A 235 15.84 -7.45 -2.24
N ILE A 236 15.83 -6.41 -1.39
CA ILE A 236 14.69 -6.11 -0.52
C ILE A 236 13.57 -5.47 -1.35
N SER A 237 12.36 -6.03 -1.26
CA SER A 237 11.17 -5.50 -1.94
C SER A 237 10.37 -4.52 -1.09
N ASP A 238 10.33 -4.72 0.22
CA ASP A 238 9.56 -3.88 1.15
C ASP A 238 10.21 -3.84 2.55
N VAL A 239 10.02 -2.72 3.24
CA VAL A 239 10.53 -2.46 4.60
C VAL A 239 9.44 -1.78 5.43
N LYS A 240 9.16 -2.30 6.62
CA LYS A 240 8.15 -1.75 7.53
C LYS A 240 8.63 -1.80 8.98
N PHE A 241 8.56 -0.68 9.69
CA PHE A 241 8.74 -0.69 11.14
C PHE A 241 7.56 -1.36 11.84
N SER A 242 7.87 -1.99 12.97
CA SER A 242 6.86 -2.37 13.94
C SER A 242 6.20 -1.12 14.52
N HIS A 243 4.95 -1.23 14.96
CA HIS A 243 4.20 -0.10 15.52
C HIS A 243 4.84 0.45 16.79
N ASN A 244 5.56 -0.39 17.55
CA ASN A 244 6.34 0.05 18.71
C ASN A 244 7.69 0.71 18.38
N GLY A 245 8.09 0.76 17.10
CA GLY A 245 9.34 1.39 16.64
C GLY A 245 10.63 0.68 17.06
N ARG A 246 10.57 -0.52 17.68
CA ARG A 246 11.74 -1.27 18.11
C ARG A 246 12.31 -2.18 17.02
N TYR A 247 11.43 -2.72 16.18
CA TYR A 247 11.78 -3.70 15.16
C TYR A 247 11.55 -3.15 13.76
N MET A 248 12.31 -3.67 12.81
CA MET A 248 12.13 -3.43 11.38
C MET A 248 11.95 -4.77 10.68
N MET A 249 10.92 -4.87 9.87
CA MET A 249 10.71 -6.01 8.98
C MET A 249 11.21 -5.68 7.58
N THR A 250 11.90 -6.63 6.97
CA THR A 250 12.35 -6.58 5.58
C THR A 250 11.85 -7.81 4.84
N ARG A 251 11.27 -7.61 3.66
CA ARG A 251 10.90 -8.70 2.75
C ARG A 251 11.94 -8.78 1.64
N ASP A 252 12.59 -9.93 1.51
CA ASP A 252 13.34 -10.30 0.31
C ASP A 252 12.50 -11.27 -0.54
N TYR A 253 13.04 -11.80 -1.64
CA TYR A 253 12.24 -12.65 -2.52
C TYR A 253 11.68 -13.88 -1.78
N LEU A 254 12.54 -14.65 -1.09
CA LEU A 254 12.18 -15.94 -0.51
C LEU A 254 11.72 -15.87 0.96
N SER A 255 12.11 -14.82 1.68
CA SER A 255 12.04 -14.73 3.13
C SER A 255 11.57 -13.38 3.63
N VAL A 256 11.02 -13.38 4.85
CA VAL A 256 10.78 -12.19 5.66
C VAL A 256 11.71 -12.23 6.85
N LYS A 257 12.43 -11.15 7.09
CA LYS A 257 13.38 -11.01 8.20
C LYS A 257 12.94 -9.89 9.13
N VAL A 258 13.06 -10.11 10.43
CA VAL A 258 12.81 -9.10 11.48
C VAL A 258 14.13 -8.75 12.13
N TRP A 259 14.41 -7.45 12.20
CA TRP A 259 15.61 -6.86 12.76
C TRP A 259 15.26 -6.08 14.03
N ASP A 260 16.06 -6.19 15.09
CA ASP A 260 16.00 -5.27 16.23
C ASP A 260 16.90 -4.09 15.90
N LEU A 261 16.41 -2.86 16.05
CA LEU A 261 17.17 -1.67 15.71
C LEU A 261 18.43 -1.49 16.58
N ASN A 262 18.52 -2.19 17.71
CA ASN A 262 19.71 -2.23 18.55
C ASN A 262 20.71 -3.34 18.15
N MET A 263 20.36 -4.22 17.21
CA MET A 263 21.19 -5.34 16.75
C MET A 263 21.33 -5.32 15.22
N GLU A 264 22.41 -4.71 14.74
CA GLU A 264 22.65 -4.51 13.30
C GLU A 264 23.23 -5.72 12.55
N LYS A 265 23.90 -6.64 13.26
CA LYS A 265 24.74 -7.69 12.64
C LYS A 265 23.98 -8.88 12.05
N ARG A 266 22.71 -9.07 12.43
CA ARG A 266 21.87 -10.18 11.96
C ARG A 266 20.41 -9.92 12.27
N PRO A 267 19.47 -10.49 11.50
CA PRO A 267 18.08 -10.50 11.88
C PRO A 267 17.86 -11.31 13.17
N VAL A 268 16.87 -10.90 13.95
CA VAL A 268 16.40 -11.61 15.15
C VAL A 268 15.56 -12.82 14.77
N GLU A 269 14.73 -12.67 13.73
CA GLU A 269 13.84 -13.72 13.23
C GLU A 269 13.89 -13.78 11.70
N THR A 270 13.86 -14.98 11.13
CA THR A 270 13.83 -15.21 9.68
C THR A 270 12.74 -16.24 9.36
N TYR A 271 11.79 -15.84 8.53
CA TYR A 271 10.63 -16.64 8.11
C TYR A 271 10.72 -16.97 6.62
N GLN A 272 10.71 -18.25 6.29
CA GLN A 272 10.73 -18.71 4.91
C GLN A 272 9.33 -18.65 4.30
N VAL A 273 9.14 -17.83 3.27
CA VAL A 273 7.82 -17.62 2.65
C VAL A 273 7.51 -18.73 1.66
N HIS A 274 8.41 -18.98 0.73
CA HIS A 274 8.19 -19.98 -0.32
C HIS A 274 9.49 -20.63 -0.76
N GLU A 275 10.23 -21.19 0.21
CA GLU A 275 11.50 -21.90 -0.01
C GLU A 275 11.40 -23.02 -1.06
N TYR A 276 10.20 -23.59 -1.24
CA TYR A 276 9.91 -24.58 -2.28
C TYR A 276 10.14 -24.06 -3.72
N LEU A 277 10.28 -22.74 -3.92
CA LEU A 277 10.61 -22.11 -5.21
C LEU A 277 12.12 -22.04 -5.47
N ARG A 278 12.98 -22.33 -4.49
CA ARG A 278 14.44 -22.23 -4.64
C ARG A 278 14.98 -23.09 -5.79
N SER A 279 14.40 -24.26 -6.03
CA SER A 279 14.77 -25.13 -7.15
C SER A 279 14.27 -24.63 -8.52
N LYS A 280 13.38 -23.64 -8.54
CA LYS A 280 12.75 -23.07 -9.74
C LYS A 280 13.28 -21.66 -10.07
N LEU A 281 14.31 -21.16 -9.39
CA LEU A 281 14.85 -19.82 -9.60
C LEU A 281 15.24 -19.53 -11.04
N CYS A 282 15.82 -20.51 -11.75
CA CYS A 282 16.15 -20.36 -13.18
C CYS A 282 14.90 -20.07 -14.02
N SER A 283 13.83 -20.86 -13.87
CA SER A 283 12.57 -20.64 -14.59
C SER A 283 11.86 -19.36 -14.16
N LEU A 284 12.02 -18.94 -12.90
CA LEU A 284 11.43 -17.69 -12.40
C LEU A 284 12.16 -16.45 -12.93
N TYR A 285 13.46 -16.59 -13.18
CA TYR A 285 14.27 -15.56 -13.83
C TYR A 285 13.92 -15.42 -15.32
N GLU A 286 13.75 -16.53 -16.04
CA GLU A 286 13.33 -16.51 -17.45
C GLU A 286 11.95 -15.88 -17.68
N ASN A 287 11.06 -15.95 -16.68
CA ASN A 287 9.71 -15.39 -16.75
C ASN A 287 9.56 -14.05 -16.02
N ASP A 288 10.66 -13.39 -15.64
CA ASP A 288 10.72 -12.13 -14.87
C ASP A 288 10.01 -12.14 -13.50
N CYS A 289 9.44 -13.28 -13.08
CA CYS A 289 8.74 -13.43 -11.81
C CYS A 289 9.67 -13.20 -10.62
N ILE A 290 10.97 -13.47 -10.77
CA ILE A 290 11.96 -13.22 -9.71
C ILE A 290 12.08 -11.73 -9.32
N PHE A 291 11.61 -10.81 -10.17
CA PHE A 291 11.61 -9.37 -9.93
C PHE A 291 10.31 -8.85 -9.29
N ASP A 292 9.38 -9.75 -8.97
CA ASP A 292 8.14 -9.39 -8.28
C ASP A 292 8.43 -8.81 -6.89
N LYS A 293 7.87 -7.63 -6.62
CA LYS A 293 8.05 -6.91 -5.35
C LYS A 293 6.88 -7.20 -4.43
N PHE A 294 7.05 -8.18 -3.54
CA PHE A 294 6.06 -8.52 -2.52
C PHE A 294 6.11 -7.55 -1.34
N GLU A 295 4.95 -7.10 -0.89
CA GLU A 295 4.82 -6.30 0.33
C GLU A 295 4.64 -7.18 1.58
N CYS A 296 4.92 -6.58 2.73
CA CYS A 296 4.72 -7.20 4.03
C CYS A 296 4.04 -6.22 4.99
N CYS A 297 3.28 -6.74 5.95
CA CYS A 297 2.62 -5.92 6.96
C CYS A 297 2.60 -6.59 8.33
N TRP A 298 2.57 -5.75 9.35
CA TRP A 298 2.43 -6.12 10.75
C TRP A 298 0.96 -6.13 11.15
N ASN A 299 0.59 -7.01 12.08
CA ASN A 299 -0.64 -6.83 12.82
C ASN A 299 -0.49 -5.74 13.89
N SER A 300 -1.61 -5.27 14.44
CA SER A 300 -1.66 -4.22 15.48
C SER A 300 -0.71 -4.43 16.67
N PRO A 301 -0.64 -5.62 17.31
CA PRO A 301 0.28 -5.85 18.43
C PRO A 301 1.71 -6.25 18.02
N ASP A 302 2.09 -6.16 16.74
CA ASP A 302 3.38 -6.61 16.19
C ASP A 302 3.73 -8.09 16.48
N SER A 303 2.73 -8.92 16.77
CA SER A 303 2.88 -10.34 17.10
C SER A 303 2.81 -11.27 15.90
N THR A 304 2.20 -10.81 14.80
CA THR A 304 1.93 -11.59 13.60
C THR A 304 2.30 -10.77 12.37
N ILE A 305 2.95 -11.42 11.43
CA ILE A 305 3.39 -10.85 10.16
C ILE A 305 2.56 -11.46 9.03
N MET A 306 2.20 -10.66 8.04
CA MET A 306 1.57 -11.13 6.81
C MET A 306 2.35 -10.71 5.57
N THR A 307 2.40 -11.60 4.58
CA THR A 307 2.97 -11.29 3.28
C THR A 307 2.39 -12.18 2.18
N GLY A 308 2.49 -11.73 0.94
CA GLY A 308 1.98 -12.45 -0.23
C GLY A 308 2.97 -13.48 -0.82
N SER A 309 2.44 -14.30 -1.72
CA SER A 309 3.12 -15.32 -2.52
C SER A 309 2.34 -15.55 -3.84
N TYR A 310 2.76 -16.55 -4.60
CA TYR A 310 2.12 -16.97 -5.85
C TYR A 310 0.91 -17.87 -5.61
N ASN A 311 0.19 -18.19 -6.69
CA ASN A 311 -1.06 -18.94 -6.69
C ASN A 311 -2.17 -18.33 -5.79
N ASN A 312 -2.23 -17.01 -5.72
CA ASN A 312 -3.08 -16.26 -4.76
C ASN A 312 -2.89 -16.71 -3.31
N PHE A 313 -1.68 -17.16 -2.95
CA PHE A 313 -1.37 -17.47 -1.57
C PHE A 313 -0.87 -16.24 -0.83
N PHE A 314 -1.27 -16.15 0.42
CA PHE A 314 -0.68 -15.26 1.40
C PHE A 314 -0.36 -16.07 2.65
N ARG A 315 0.69 -15.66 3.35
CA ARG A 315 1.18 -16.34 4.54
C ARG A 315 1.09 -15.43 5.74
N THR A 316 0.74 -16.02 6.87
CA THR A 316 0.79 -15.39 8.17
C THR A 316 1.80 -16.14 9.05
N PHE A 317 2.62 -15.38 9.78
CA PHE A 317 3.66 -15.90 10.66
C PHE A 317 3.43 -15.33 12.05
N GLU A 318 3.18 -16.19 13.04
CA GLU A 318 3.08 -15.80 14.43
C GLU A 318 4.46 -15.84 15.08
N ARG A 319 4.90 -14.71 15.65
CA ARG A 319 6.28 -14.55 16.13
C ARG A 319 6.57 -15.36 17.38
N ASN A 320 5.63 -15.35 18.33
CA ASN A 320 5.82 -16.00 19.63
C ASN A 320 5.81 -17.54 19.54
N THR A 321 5.00 -18.10 18.64
CA THR A 321 4.81 -19.55 18.52
C THR A 321 5.59 -20.17 17.36
N HIS A 322 6.19 -19.34 16.50
CA HIS A 322 6.77 -19.73 15.22
C HIS A 322 5.83 -20.56 14.35
N ARG A 323 4.51 -20.38 14.50
CA ARG A 323 3.52 -21.02 13.64
C ARG A 323 3.33 -20.21 12.38
N ASP A 324 3.30 -20.89 11.25
CA ASP A 324 3.00 -20.31 9.96
C ASP A 324 1.76 -20.96 9.34
N VAL A 325 0.96 -20.15 8.65
CA VAL A 325 -0.23 -20.61 7.94
C VAL A 325 -0.19 -20.04 6.52
N THR A 326 -0.48 -20.90 5.54
CA THR A 326 -0.68 -20.48 4.14
C THR A 326 -2.16 -20.52 3.82
N LEU A 327 -2.70 -19.41 3.35
CA LEU A 327 -4.10 -19.24 3.00
C LEU A 327 -4.21 -18.84 1.52
N GLU A 328 -5.37 -19.10 0.92
CA GLU A 328 -5.63 -18.87 -0.50
C GLU A 328 -6.77 -17.85 -0.68
N ALA A 329 -6.54 -16.82 -1.48
CA ALA A 329 -7.56 -15.86 -1.88
C ALA A 329 -8.19 -16.29 -3.22
N SER A 330 -9.30 -17.01 -3.16
CA SER A 330 -10.02 -17.47 -4.36
C SER A 330 -11.53 -17.50 -4.17
N ARG A 331 -12.24 -16.78 -5.06
CA ARG A 331 -13.72 -16.67 -5.04
C ARG A 331 -14.41 -18.01 -5.25
N GLU A 332 -13.83 -18.88 -6.07
CA GLU A 332 -14.38 -20.19 -6.40
C GLU A 332 -14.27 -21.17 -5.23
N SER A 333 -13.23 -21.01 -4.41
CA SER A 333 -12.93 -21.91 -3.29
C SER A 333 -13.59 -21.52 -1.97
N SER A 334 -13.95 -20.25 -1.79
CA SER A 334 -14.49 -19.72 -0.52
C SER A 334 -15.91 -19.18 -0.68
N LYS A 335 -16.88 -19.78 0.03
CA LYS A 335 -18.21 -19.20 0.21
C LYS A 335 -18.14 -18.00 1.18
N PRO A 336 -19.07 -17.02 1.10
CA PRO A 336 -19.15 -15.94 2.09
C PRO A 336 -19.15 -16.50 3.51
N ARG A 337 -18.30 -15.94 4.39
CA ARG A 337 -18.11 -16.35 5.80
C ARG A 337 -17.61 -17.79 6.00
N ALA A 338 -17.12 -18.46 4.96
CA ALA A 338 -16.45 -19.75 5.11
C ALA A 338 -15.08 -19.58 5.78
N ILE A 339 -14.74 -20.51 6.67
CA ILE A 339 -13.41 -20.58 7.27
C ILE A 339 -12.42 -21.02 6.19
N LEU A 340 -11.38 -20.23 5.96
CA LEU A 340 -10.32 -20.59 5.03
C LEU A 340 -9.56 -21.81 5.56
N LYS A 341 -9.37 -22.81 4.71
CA LYS A 341 -8.58 -23.99 5.04
C LYS A 341 -7.11 -23.72 4.71
N PRO A 342 -6.18 -24.02 5.63
CA PRO A 342 -4.75 -23.94 5.34
C PRO A 342 -4.37 -24.80 4.13
N ARG A 343 -3.58 -24.23 3.23
CA ARG A 343 -2.98 -24.95 2.09
C ARG A 343 -1.55 -25.37 2.44
N LYS A 344 -1.10 -26.48 1.88
CA LYS A 344 0.29 -26.92 1.96
C LYS A 344 0.84 -27.14 0.55
N VAL A 345 2.04 -26.63 0.32
CA VAL A 345 2.78 -26.85 -0.92
C VAL A 345 3.76 -27.98 -0.72
N CYS A 346 3.70 -28.99 -1.58
CA CYS A 346 4.54 -30.18 -1.50
C CYS A 346 5.56 -30.20 -2.63
N THR A 347 6.80 -30.53 -2.26
CA THR A 347 7.94 -30.66 -3.19
C THR A 347 8.08 -32.08 -3.74
N THR A 348 7.47 -33.10 -3.11
CA THR A 348 7.55 -34.51 -3.52
C THR A 348 6.20 -35.06 -3.98
N GLY A 349 6.18 -35.74 -5.13
CA GLY A 349 5.00 -36.09 -5.96
C GLY A 349 3.92 -37.04 -5.40
N LYS A 350 3.77 -37.20 -4.09
CA LYS A 350 2.61 -37.91 -3.51
C LYS A 350 1.53 -36.90 -3.12
N ARG A 351 0.60 -36.64 -4.04
CA ARG A 351 -0.53 -35.71 -3.84
C ARG A 351 -1.46 -36.25 -2.75
N LYS A 352 -1.52 -35.57 -1.59
CA LYS A 352 -2.64 -35.75 -0.66
C LYS A 352 -3.80 -34.82 -1.02
N LYS A 353 -4.99 -35.16 -0.51
CA LYS A 353 -6.16 -34.29 -0.56
C LYS A 353 -5.82 -32.99 0.20
N ASP A 354 -5.96 -31.85 -0.47
CA ASP A 354 -5.62 -30.48 0.00
C ASP A 354 -4.14 -30.03 -0.12
N GLU A 355 -3.26 -30.82 -0.73
CA GLU A 355 -1.87 -30.42 -1.06
C GLU A 355 -1.72 -30.02 -2.54
N ILE A 356 -0.92 -28.99 -2.80
CA ILE A 356 -0.62 -28.47 -4.14
C ILE A 356 0.87 -28.69 -4.44
N THR A 357 1.18 -29.24 -5.61
CA THR A 357 2.55 -29.46 -6.06
C THR A 357 3.16 -28.17 -6.60
N VAL A 358 4.47 -28.00 -6.43
CA VAL A 358 5.20 -26.80 -6.93
C VAL A 358 4.99 -26.57 -8.43
N ASP A 359 4.96 -27.64 -9.23
CA ASP A 359 4.76 -27.55 -10.68
C ASP A 359 3.33 -27.14 -11.09
N SER A 360 2.39 -27.13 -10.15
CA SER A 360 0.99 -26.74 -10.39
C SER A 360 0.67 -25.33 -9.90
N LEU A 361 1.67 -24.59 -9.43
CA LEU A 361 1.49 -23.21 -9.00
C LEU A 361 1.31 -22.30 -10.22
N ASP A 362 0.31 -21.43 -10.13
CA ASP A 362 0.09 -20.38 -11.11
C ASP A 362 0.84 -19.10 -10.69
N PHE A 363 1.91 -18.78 -11.41
CA PHE A 363 2.75 -17.60 -11.14
C PHE A 363 2.12 -16.29 -11.60
N ASN A 364 1.10 -16.32 -12.47
CA ASN A 364 0.35 -15.12 -12.85
C ASN A 364 -0.59 -14.66 -11.73
N LYS A 365 -1.00 -15.58 -10.86
CA LYS A 365 -1.81 -15.32 -9.68
C LYS A 365 -0.92 -14.95 -8.51
N LYS A 366 -0.57 -13.68 -8.37
CA LYS A 366 0.32 -13.18 -7.31
C LYS A 366 -0.39 -12.20 -6.41
N ILE A 367 -0.16 -12.34 -5.11
CA ILE A 367 -0.56 -11.34 -4.11
C ILE A 367 0.65 -10.48 -3.83
N LEU A 368 0.70 -9.29 -4.40
CA LEU A 368 1.79 -8.33 -4.18
C LEU A 368 1.47 -7.34 -3.07
N HIS A 369 0.19 -6.93 -2.98
CA HIS A 369 -0.27 -5.87 -2.09
C HIS A 369 -1.22 -6.42 -1.03
N THR A 370 -0.89 -6.16 0.23
CA THR A 370 -1.69 -6.59 1.37
C THR A 370 -1.65 -5.53 2.46
N ALA A 371 -2.77 -5.32 3.15
CA ALA A 371 -2.84 -4.43 4.29
C ALA A 371 -3.50 -5.12 5.48
N TRP A 372 -3.05 -4.75 6.68
CA TRP A 372 -3.65 -5.19 7.95
C TRP A 372 -4.30 -3.98 8.62
N HIS A 373 -5.48 -4.18 9.21
CA HIS A 373 -6.17 -3.13 9.95
C HIS A 373 -5.39 -2.68 11.20
N PRO A 374 -5.29 -1.37 11.48
CA PRO A 374 -4.40 -0.84 12.53
C PRO A 374 -4.72 -1.33 13.95
N SER A 375 -5.98 -1.73 14.22
CA SER A 375 -6.45 -2.14 15.55
C SER A 375 -7.21 -3.47 15.59
N GLU A 376 -7.55 -4.07 14.45
CA GLU A 376 -8.43 -5.24 14.39
C GLU A 376 -7.83 -6.36 13.55
N ASN A 377 -8.30 -7.58 13.75
CA ASN A 377 -7.96 -8.73 12.90
C ASN A 377 -8.80 -8.74 11.62
N ILE A 378 -8.63 -7.68 10.83
CA ILE A 378 -9.16 -7.54 9.47
C ILE A 378 -7.96 -7.37 8.54
N ILE A 379 -7.92 -8.16 7.48
CA ILE A 379 -6.87 -8.10 6.46
C ILE A 379 -7.50 -7.83 5.09
N ALA A 380 -6.81 -7.00 4.31
CA ALA A 380 -7.15 -6.70 2.93
C ALA A 380 -6.07 -7.30 2.02
N VAL A 381 -6.49 -8.11 1.06
CA VAL A 381 -5.63 -8.85 0.15
C VAL A 381 -6.04 -8.53 -1.28
N ALA A 382 -5.15 -7.92 -2.06
CA ALA A 382 -5.37 -7.70 -3.48
C ALA A 382 -4.90 -8.90 -4.29
N ALA A 383 -5.81 -9.49 -5.07
CA ALA A 383 -5.48 -10.54 -6.04
C ALA A 383 -5.96 -10.08 -7.42
N THR A 384 -5.02 -9.58 -8.21
CA THR A 384 -5.25 -9.01 -9.55
C THR A 384 -6.29 -7.88 -9.53
N ASN A 385 -7.53 -8.16 -9.91
CA ASN A 385 -8.63 -7.19 -10.02
C ASN A 385 -9.64 -7.29 -8.86
N ASN A 386 -9.42 -8.22 -7.92
CA ASN A 386 -10.33 -8.44 -6.79
C ASN A 386 -9.64 -8.03 -5.48
N LEU A 387 -10.39 -7.33 -4.63
CA LEU A 387 -10.02 -7.05 -3.25
C LEU A 387 -10.75 -8.04 -2.34
N TYR A 388 -9.99 -8.83 -1.58
CA TYR A 388 -10.53 -9.75 -0.58
C TYR A 388 -10.37 -9.14 0.80
N LEU A 389 -11.46 -9.12 1.57
CA LEU A 389 -11.45 -8.76 2.99
C LEU A 389 -11.69 -10.01 3.80
N PHE A 390 -10.71 -10.37 4.64
CA PHE A 390 -10.86 -11.47 5.59
C PHE A 390 -10.89 -10.89 7.00
N GLN A 391 -11.81 -11.42 7.81
CA GLN A 391 -11.97 -11.03 9.19
C GLN A 391 -11.99 -12.28 10.06
N GLU A 392 -11.37 -12.19 11.23
CA GLU A 392 -11.48 -13.23 12.23
C GLU A 392 -12.93 -13.31 12.74
N LYS A 393 -13.45 -14.52 12.86
CA LYS A 393 -14.77 -14.75 13.43
C LYS A 393 -14.66 -14.62 14.95
N ILE A 394 -15.31 -13.60 15.51
CA ILE A 394 -15.51 -13.52 16.96
C ILE A 394 -16.47 -14.67 17.33
N ASN A 395 -16.01 -15.57 18.20
CA ASN A 395 -16.84 -16.65 18.72
C ASN A 395 -17.88 -16.13 19.70
#